data_AF-A0AAV2AH83-F1
#
_entry.id   AF-A0AAV2AH83-F1
#
_cell.length_a   1.000
_cell.length_b   1.000
_cell.length_c   1.000
_cell.angle_alpha   90.00
_cell.angle_beta   90.00
_cell.angle_gamma   90.00
#
_symmetry.space_group_name_H-M   'P 1'
#
loop_
_entity.id
_entity.type
_entity.pdbx_description
1 polymer ?
#
loop_
_entity_poly.entity_id
_entity_poly.type
_entity_poly.pdbx_seq_one_letter_code
_entity_poly.pdbx_strand_id
1 'polypeptide(L)'
;MIIYIFLCRRVRNRWGFAIANVMSGIFLVALVCIPADKVWLKILFSVCGIFFSTASFDTNYVYTSELFPTVMRNAALGSGSTVARIGALLAPFVHQLGDMTYPWVPIAVPGVLSVMSGFLILLLPDTKGKTLSDTLTQEETKKFPISKKRNEL
;
A
#
# COMPACT_ATOMS: atom_id res chain seq x y z
N MET A 1 -8.82 -3.12 -14.25
CA MET A 1 -7.42 -2.89 -13.83
C MET A 1 -6.74 -1.85 -14.73
N ILE A 2 -6.53 -2.10 -16.04
CA ILE A 2 -5.86 -1.17 -16.97
C ILE A 2 -6.53 0.22 -17.06
N ILE A 3 -7.85 0.30 -17.18
CA ILE A 3 -8.60 1.58 -17.20
C ILE A 3 -8.48 2.34 -15.88
N TYR A 4 -8.42 1.61 -14.76
CA TYR A 4 -8.27 2.21 -13.43
C TYR A 4 -6.84 2.70 -13.20
N ILE A 5 -5.83 1.92 -13.61
CA ILE A 5 -4.43 2.36 -13.65
C ILE A 5 -4.32 3.64 -14.49
N PHE A 6 -5.01 3.71 -15.63
CA PHE A 6 -5.01 4.91 -16.48
C PHE A 6 -5.68 6.12 -15.80
N LEU A 7 -6.81 5.92 -15.11
CA LEU A 7 -7.46 6.95 -14.29
C LEU A 7 -6.57 7.40 -13.11
N CYS A 8 -5.95 6.46 -12.40
CA CYS A 8 -5.05 6.73 -11.27
C CYS A 8 -3.73 7.36 -11.72
N ARG A 9 -3.19 7.02 -12.88
CA ARG A 9 -2.05 7.72 -13.49
C ARG A 9 -2.37 9.19 -13.78
N ARG A 10 -3.64 9.51 -14.05
CA ARG A 10 -4.11 10.90 -14.20
C ARG A 10 -4.21 11.61 -12.85
N VAL A 11 -4.60 10.91 -11.79
CA VAL A 11 -4.58 11.37 -10.39
C VAL A 11 -3.18 11.14 -9.80
N ARG A 12 -2.18 11.85 -10.34
CA ARG A 12 -0.75 11.78 -9.99
C ARG A 12 -0.43 12.40 -8.63
N ASN A 13 -1.20 12.08 -7.60
CA ASN A 13 -1.19 12.75 -6.31
C ASN A 13 -1.54 11.75 -5.21
N ARG A 14 -0.72 11.67 -4.15
CA ARG A 14 -0.87 10.87 -2.90
C ARG A 14 -2.30 10.69 -2.38
N TRP A 15 -3.14 11.67 -2.67
CA TRP A 15 -4.58 11.69 -2.47
C TRP A 15 -5.31 10.49 -3.10
N GLY A 16 -4.92 10.03 -4.30
CA GLY A 16 -5.58 8.89 -4.95
C GLY A 16 -5.47 7.59 -4.15
N PHE A 17 -4.29 7.30 -3.59
CA PHE A 17 -4.04 6.13 -2.76
C PHE A 17 -4.74 6.22 -1.39
N ALA A 18 -4.73 7.41 -0.78
CA ALA A 18 -5.42 7.65 0.49
C ALA A 18 -6.94 7.56 0.33
N ILE A 19 -7.52 8.24 -0.67
CA ILE A 19 -8.97 8.26 -0.93
C ILE A 19 -9.45 6.85 -1.26
N ALA A 20 -8.72 6.07 -2.06
CA ALA A 20 -9.14 4.73 -2.41
C ALA A 20 -9.09 3.75 -1.21
N ASN A 21 -8.09 3.85 -0.32
CA ASN A 21 -8.07 3.08 0.92
C ASN A 21 -9.19 3.47 1.90
N VAL A 22 -9.44 4.78 2.05
CA VAL A 22 -10.53 5.27 2.91
C VAL A 22 -11.88 4.83 2.36
N MET A 23 -12.10 4.95 1.04
CA MET A 23 -13.34 4.48 0.39
C MET A 23 -13.51 2.97 0.57
N SER A 24 -12.46 2.17 0.35
CA SER A 24 -12.50 0.71 0.59
C SER A 24 -12.88 0.38 2.03
N GLY A 25 -12.28 1.07 3.01
CA GLY A 25 -12.60 0.91 4.42
C GLY A 25 -14.05 1.30 4.76
N ILE A 26 -14.57 2.38 4.18
CA ILE A 26 -15.97 2.79 4.32
C ILE A 26 -16.91 1.71 3.76
N PHE A 27 -16.61 1.13 2.59
CA PHE A 27 -17.40 0.04 2.02
C PHE A 27 -17.40 -1.21 2.91
N LEU A 28 -16.26 -1.54 3.53
CA LEU A 28 -16.15 -2.67 4.46
C LEU A 28 -16.88 -2.42 5.79
N VAL A 29 -16.82 -1.21 6.34
CA VAL A 29 -17.57 -0.85 7.54
C VAL A 29 -19.08 -0.78 7.26
N ALA A 30 -19.49 -0.27 6.08
CA ALA A 30 -20.88 -0.27 5.65
C ALA A 30 -21.46 -1.69 5.56
N LEU A 31 -20.63 -2.70 5.27
CA LEU A 31 -21.03 -4.11 5.24
C LEU A 31 -21.54 -4.61 6.59
N VAL A 32 -21.06 -4.04 7.70
CA VAL A 32 -21.50 -4.36 9.07
C VAL A 32 -22.92 -3.89 9.34
N CYS A 33 -23.34 -2.78 8.72
CA CYS A 33 -24.70 -2.25 8.88
C CYS A 33 -25.75 -3.00 8.06
N ILE A 34 -25.33 -3.88 7.13
CA ILE A 34 -26.26 -4.60 6.25
C ILE A 34 -26.71 -5.91 6.90
N PRO A 35 -28.02 -6.09 7.19
CA PRO A 35 -28.54 -7.33 7.77
C PRO A 35 -28.35 -8.52 6.82
N ALA A 36 -28.30 -9.73 7.39
CA ALA A 36 -27.97 -10.97 6.68
C ALA A 36 -28.91 -11.33 5.53
N ASP A 37 -30.12 -10.78 5.51
CA ASP A 37 -31.16 -11.10 4.53
C ASP A 37 -30.83 -10.67 3.09
N LYS A 38 -29.91 -9.72 2.91
CA LYS A 38 -29.54 -9.18 1.58
C LYS A 38 -28.14 -9.62 1.15
N VAL A 39 -27.97 -10.92 0.90
CA VAL A 39 -26.69 -11.52 0.46
C VAL A 39 -26.11 -10.84 -0.79
N TRP A 40 -26.95 -10.53 -1.79
CA TRP A 40 -26.54 -9.82 -3.00
C TRP A 40 -25.88 -8.47 -2.73
N LEU A 41 -26.42 -7.72 -1.77
CA LEU A 41 -25.88 -6.42 -1.39
C LEU A 41 -24.54 -6.57 -0.68
N LYS A 42 -24.38 -7.61 0.16
CA LYS A 42 -23.11 -7.91 0.81
C LYS A 42 -22.02 -8.26 -0.19
N ILE A 43 -22.34 -9.09 -1.18
CA ILE A 43 -21.39 -9.47 -2.25
C ILE A 43 -20.98 -8.22 -3.04
N LEU A 44 -21.94 -7.38 -3.43
CA LEU A 44 -21.65 -6.15 -4.18
C LEU A 44 -20.69 -5.23 -3.42
N PHE A 45 -20.98 -4.95 -2.14
CA PHE A 45 -20.13 -4.10 -1.30
C PHE A 45 -18.75 -4.71 -1.06
N SER A 46 -18.67 -6.03 -0.84
CA SER A 46 -17.41 -6.75 -0.67
C SER A 46 -16.53 -6.67 -1.92
N VAL A 47 -17.11 -6.92 -3.10
CA VAL A 47 -16.40 -6.83 -4.38
C VAL A 47 -15.94 -5.40 -4.67
N CYS A 48 -16.78 -4.40 -4.39
CA CYS A 48 -16.39 -2.99 -4.49
C CYS A 48 -15.22 -2.66 -3.56
N GLY A 49 -15.26 -3.09 -2.29
CA GLY A 49 -14.19 -2.87 -1.33
C GLY A 49 -12.85 -3.48 -1.77
N ILE A 50 -12.87 -4.73 -2.22
CA ILE A 50 -11.68 -5.45 -2.74
C ILE A 50 -11.13 -4.78 -4.00
N PHE A 51 -12.01 -4.30 -4.88
CA PHE A 51 -11.61 -3.60 -6.10
C PHE A 51 -10.82 -2.33 -5.80
N PHE A 52 -11.31 -1.48 -4.89
CA PHE A 52 -10.60 -0.27 -4.47
C PHE A 52 -9.28 -0.57 -3.76
N SER A 53 -9.24 -1.60 -2.91
CA SER A 53 -8.02 -2.00 -2.20
C SER A 53 -6.93 -2.50 -3.15
N THR A 54 -7.29 -3.42 -4.06
CA THR A 54 -6.36 -3.95 -5.09
C THR A 54 -5.82 -2.82 -5.96
N ALA A 55 -6.68 -1.89 -6.37
CA ALA A 55 -6.26 -0.80 -7.24
C ALA A 55 -5.36 0.22 -6.53
N SER A 56 -5.55 0.41 -5.23
CA SER A 56 -4.65 1.20 -4.38
C SER A 56 -3.27 0.55 -4.32
N PHE A 57 -3.21 -0.76 -4.09
CA PHE A 57 -1.96 -1.52 -4.02
C PHE A 57 -1.15 -1.44 -5.31
N ASP A 58 -1.83 -1.58 -6.46
CA ASP A 58 -1.20 -1.47 -7.79
C ASP A 58 -0.59 -0.08 -8.03
N THR A 59 -1.32 0.98 -7.66
CA THR A 59 -0.81 2.36 -7.76
C THR A 59 0.42 2.58 -6.88
N ASN A 60 0.41 2.04 -5.66
CA ASN A 60 1.57 2.12 -4.75
C ASN A 60 2.78 1.33 -5.29
N TYR A 61 2.54 0.19 -5.94
CA TYR A 61 3.58 -0.63 -6.56
C TYR A 61 4.26 0.11 -7.72
N VAL A 62 3.46 0.69 -8.63
CA VAL A 62 3.98 1.52 -9.73
C VAL A 62 4.75 2.72 -9.19
N TYR A 63 4.21 3.42 -8.19
CA TYR A 63 4.89 4.55 -7.57
C TYR A 63 6.25 4.17 -6.96
N THR A 64 6.31 3.04 -6.24
CA THR A 64 7.56 2.51 -5.69
C THR A 64 8.56 2.16 -6.80
N SER A 65 8.08 1.64 -7.93
CA SER A 65 8.95 1.31 -9.07
C SER A 65 9.49 2.54 -9.83
N GLU A 66 8.80 3.67 -9.77
CA GLU A 66 9.24 4.94 -10.38
C GLU A 66 10.21 5.71 -9.47
N LEU A 67 10.08 5.57 -8.14
CA LEU A 67 10.85 6.34 -7.16
C LEU A 67 12.19 5.70 -6.77
N PHE A 68 12.29 4.37 -6.80
CA PHE A 68 13.46 3.63 -6.29
C PHE A 68 14.28 2.96 -7.40
N PRO A 69 15.63 3.07 -7.38
CA PRO A 69 16.49 2.30 -8.26
C PRO A 69 16.39 0.80 -7.94
N THR A 70 16.70 -0.05 -8.93
CA THR A 70 16.42 -1.50 -8.98
C THR A 70 16.84 -2.27 -7.72
N VAL A 71 17.91 -1.85 -7.05
CA VAL A 71 18.45 -2.49 -5.84
C VAL A 71 17.55 -2.25 -4.62
N MET A 72 17.03 -1.04 -4.44
CA MET A 72 16.15 -0.67 -3.34
C MET A 72 14.71 -1.18 -3.53
N ARG A 73 14.28 -1.34 -4.78
CA ARG A 73 12.95 -1.86 -5.12
C ARG A 73 12.73 -3.29 -4.61
N ASN A 74 13.70 -4.20 -4.81
CA ASN A 74 13.57 -5.59 -4.35
C ASN A 74 13.51 -5.68 -2.81
N ALA A 75 14.28 -4.86 -2.11
CA ALA A 75 14.26 -4.80 -0.65
C ALA A 75 12.92 -4.27 -0.11
N ALA A 76 12.38 -3.20 -0.71
CA ALA A 76 11.08 -2.63 -0.33
C ALA A 76 9.91 -3.59 -0.59
N LEU A 77 9.91 -4.27 -1.74
CA LEU A 77 8.89 -5.28 -2.05
C LEU A 77 9.02 -6.52 -1.17
N GLY A 78 10.25 -6.92 -0.83
CA GLY A 78 10.52 -8.02 0.09
C GLY A 78 10.01 -7.73 1.51
N SER A 79 10.32 -6.55 2.05
CA SER A 79 9.84 -6.15 3.39
C SER A 79 8.32 -6.02 3.42
N GLY A 80 7.72 -5.41 2.40
CA GLY A 80 6.25 -5.34 2.25
C GLY A 80 5.61 -6.72 2.21
N SER A 81 6.23 -7.69 1.52
CA SER A 81 5.76 -9.08 1.47
C SER A 81 5.82 -9.76 2.84
N THR A 82 6.86 -9.51 3.64
CA THR A 82 6.95 -10.05 5.00
C THR A 82 5.84 -9.50 5.89
N VAL A 83 5.56 -8.19 5.81
CA VAL A 83 4.44 -7.56 6.54
C VAL A 83 3.09 -8.13 6.08
N ALA A 84 2.90 -8.32 4.78
CA ALA A 84 1.69 -8.94 4.23
C ALA A 84 1.50 -10.38 4.74
N ARG A 85 2.59 -11.17 4.85
CA ARG A 85 2.55 -12.52 5.42
C ARG A 85 2.17 -12.52 6.90
N ILE A 86 2.66 -11.55 7.68
CA ILE A 86 2.24 -11.39 9.09
C ILE A 86 0.74 -11.09 9.15
N GLY A 87 0.24 -10.18 8.29
CA GLY A 87 -1.19 -9.90 8.18
C GLY A 87 -2.01 -11.15 7.82
N ALA A 88 -1.53 -11.95 6.88
CA ALA A 88 -2.18 -13.21 6.49
C ALA A 88 -2.17 -14.26 7.63
N LEU A 89 -1.12 -14.30 8.46
CA LEU A 89 -1.07 -15.16 9.65
C LEU A 89 -2.09 -14.71 10.70
N LEU A 90 -2.31 -13.40 10.85
CA LEU A 90 -3.28 -12.85 11.80
C LEU A 90 -4.75 -12.99 11.33
N ALA A 91 -4.99 -13.09 10.03
CA ALA A 91 -6.33 -13.21 9.45
C ALA A 91 -7.19 -14.35 10.04
N PRO A 92 -6.73 -15.62 10.13
CA PRO A 92 -7.52 -16.69 10.75
C PRO A 92 -7.76 -16.47 12.24
N PHE A 93 -6.83 -15.85 12.97
CA PHE A 93 -7.04 -15.52 14.40
C PHE A 93 -8.16 -14.50 14.57
N VAL A 94 -8.21 -13.48 13.71
CA VAL A 94 -9.30 -12.48 13.73
C VAL A 94 -10.64 -13.13 13.39
N HIS A 95 -10.66 -14.07 12.44
CA HIS A 95 -11.86 -14.83 12.10
C HIS A 95 -12.35 -15.68 13.27
N GLN A 96 -11.45 -16.47 13.88
CA GLN A 96 -11.76 -17.31 15.02
C GLN A 96 -12.23 -16.51 16.23
N LEU A 97 -11.67 -15.32 16.47
CA LEU A 97 -12.13 -14.43 17.54
C LEU A 97 -13.52 -13.85 17.26
N GLY A 98 -13.84 -13.63 15.99
CA GLY A 98 -15.17 -13.23 15.52
C GLY A 98 -16.25 -14.27 15.79
N ASP A 99 -15.95 -15.54 15.53
CA ASP A 99 -16.88 -16.65 15.77
C ASP A 99 -17.21 -16.81 17.27
N MET A 100 -16.24 -16.49 18.15
CA MET A 100 -16.41 -16.60 19.60
C MET A 100 -17.10 -15.40 20.25
N THR A 101 -17.03 -14.21 19.63
CA THR A 101 -17.52 -12.96 20.22
C THR A 101 -18.70 -12.38 19.45
N TYR A 102 -18.46 -11.93 18.22
CA TYR A 102 -19.50 -11.40 17.35
C TYR A 102 -19.13 -11.53 15.86
N PRO A 103 -20.10 -11.88 14.99
CA PRO A 103 -19.87 -12.16 13.57
C PRO A 103 -19.46 -10.93 12.72
N TRP A 104 -19.54 -9.71 13.27
CA TRP A 104 -19.14 -8.48 12.57
C TRP A 104 -17.65 -8.12 12.75
N VAL A 105 -16.98 -8.69 13.76
CA VAL A 105 -15.56 -8.45 14.05
C VAL A 105 -14.63 -8.72 12.85
N PRO A 106 -14.72 -9.85 12.12
CA PRO A 106 -13.79 -10.14 11.03
C PRO A 106 -13.95 -9.21 9.82
N ILE A 107 -15.04 -8.46 9.76
CA ILE A 107 -15.31 -7.47 8.71
C ILE A 107 -14.88 -6.07 9.19
N ALA A 108 -15.21 -5.72 10.44
CA ALA A 108 -14.90 -4.41 11.00
C ALA A 108 -13.40 -4.18 11.20
N VAL A 109 -12.67 -5.18 11.69
CA VAL A 109 -11.22 -5.07 11.95
C VAL A 109 -10.43 -4.67 10.69
N PRO A 110 -10.51 -5.41 9.55
CA PRO A 110 -9.82 -4.98 8.34
C PRO A 110 -10.35 -3.65 7.78
N GLY A 111 -11.66 -3.37 7.92
CA GLY A 111 -12.24 -2.09 7.49
C GLY A 111 -11.62 -0.88 8.21
N VAL A 112 -11.50 -0.95 9.54
CA VAL A 112 -10.88 0.12 10.35
C VAL A 112 -9.38 0.23 10.07
N LEU A 113 -8.67 -0.89 9.90
CA LEU A 113 -7.26 -0.89 9.55
C LEU A 113 -7.01 -0.22 8.18
N SER A 114 -7.87 -0.45 7.18
CA SER A 114 -7.80 0.21 5.88
C SER A 114 -8.02 1.73 5.98
N VAL A 115 -8.99 2.16 6.79
CA VAL A 115 -9.22 3.60 7.05
C VAL A 115 -8.00 4.22 7.74
N MET A 116 -7.48 3.57 8.78
CA MET A 116 -6.28 4.02 9.50
C MET A 116 -5.06 4.13 8.58
N SER A 117 -4.86 3.16 7.70
CA SER A 117 -3.81 3.21 6.68
C SER A 117 -3.98 4.45 5.79
N GLY A 118 -5.19 4.67 5.27
CA GLY A 118 -5.56 5.85 4.49
C GLY A 118 -5.23 7.17 5.19
N PHE A 119 -5.58 7.29 6.48
CA PHE A 119 -5.25 8.47 7.29
C PHE A 119 -3.76 8.61 7.56
N LEU A 120 -3.05 7.51 7.82
CA LEU A 120 -1.61 7.53 8.06
C LEU A 120 -0.84 8.04 6.83
N ILE A 121 -1.31 7.71 5.62
CA ILE A 121 -0.78 8.23 4.35
C ILE A 121 -1.04 9.74 4.21
N LEU A 122 -2.19 10.24 4.70
CA LEU A 122 -2.47 11.67 4.71
C LEU A 122 -1.60 12.42 5.72
N LEU A 123 -1.37 11.81 6.88
CA LEU A 123 -0.53 12.35 7.95
C LEU A 123 0.95 12.34 7.58
N LEU A 124 1.38 11.42 6.72
CA LEU A 124 2.75 11.36 6.25
C LEU A 124 3.03 12.61 5.38
N PRO A 125 3.93 13.53 5.82
CA PRO A 125 4.30 14.68 5.02
C PRO A 125 4.91 14.22 3.70
N ASP A 126 4.71 15.02 2.66
CA ASP A 126 5.06 14.69 1.29
C ASP A 126 6.49 14.16 1.21
N THR A 127 6.64 12.88 0.89
CA THR A 127 7.94 12.29 0.56
C THR A 127 8.42 12.74 -0.83
N LYS A 128 7.67 13.62 -1.51
CA LYS A 128 8.17 14.41 -2.64
C LYS A 128 8.94 15.62 -2.12
N GLY A 129 10.23 15.42 -1.94
CA GLY A 129 11.17 16.51 -1.69
C GLY A 129 12.61 16.04 -1.53
N LYS A 130 12.83 14.81 -1.07
CA LYS A 130 14.14 14.18 -1.18
C LYS A 130 14.16 13.26 -2.38
N THR A 131 14.42 13.86 -3.54
CA THR A 131 15.16 13.25 -4.63
C THR A 131 16.38 12.55 -4.02
N LEU A 132 16.24 11.28 -3.64
CA LEU A 132 17.33 10.44 -3.14
C LEU A 132 18.20 9.95 -4.31
N SER A 133 18.30 10.75 -5.38
CA SER A 133 19.11 10.43 -6.56
C SER A 133 20.47 11.14 -6.57
N ASP A 134 20.74 12.09 -5.66
CA ASP A 134 22.04 12.78 -5.66
C ASP A 134 22.99 12.43 -4.49
N THR A 135 22.55 11.80 -3.41
CA THR A 135 23.46 11.53 -2.27
C THR A 135 24.22 10.20 -2.38
N LEU A 136 23.63 9.15 -2.97
CA LEU A 136 24.33 7.86 -3.11
C LEU A 136 25.49 7.91 -4.12
N THR A 137 25.38 8.72 -5.16
CA THR A 137 26.49 8.93 -6.10
C THR A 137 27.61 9.77 -5.45
N GLN A 138 27.27 10.66 -4.50
CA GLN A 138 28.25 11.54 -3.87
C GLN A 138 29.08 10.85 -2.77
N GLU A 139 28.55 9.82 -2.11
CA GLU A 139 29.30 9.09 -1.07
C GLU A 139 30.27 8.04 -1.65
N GLU A 140 29.91 7.38 -2.75
CA GLU A 140 30.82 6.47 -3.46
C GLU A 140 32.00 7.21 -4.12
N THR A 141 31.78 8.45 -4.58
CA THR A 141 32.86 9.25 -5.18
C THR A 141 33.81 9.85 -4.12
N LYS A 142 33.38 9.97 -2.86
CA LYS A 142 34.24 10.44 -1.74
C LYS A 142 35.11 9.34 -1.14
N LYS A 143 34.78 8.06 -1.32
CA LYS A 143 35.57 6.93 -0.77
C LYS A 143 36.72 6.44 -1.66
N PHE A 144 36.81 6.89 -2.91
CA PHE A 144 37.93 6.57 -3.80
C PHE A 144 38.70 7.81 -4.28
N PRO A 145 39.46 8.49 -3.41
CA PRO A 145 40.56 9.32 -3.89
C PRO A 145 41.74 8.40 -4.26
N ILE A 146 42.15 8.49 -5.53
CA ILE A 146 43.50 8.14 -6.06
C ILE A 146 43.77 6.65 -6.35
N SER A 147 43.59 6.26 -7.63
CA SER A 147 44.65 5.59 -8.38
C SER A 147 44.46 5.80 -9.89
N LYS A 148 44.54 7.06 -10.33
CA LYS A 148 44.83 7.40 -11.73
C LYS A 148 46.19 8.08 -11.78
N LYS A 149 47.24 7.31 -11.48
CA LYS A 149 48.63 7.67 -11.72
C LYS A 149 49.45 6.43 -12.05
N ARG A 150 49.15 5.81 -13.19
CA ARG A 150 50.07 4.93 -13.92
C ARG A 150 49.54 4.72 -15.33
N ASN A 151 49.94 5.59 -16.23
CA ASN A 151 50.39 5.27 -17.58
C ASN A 151 50.87 6.59 -18.20
N GLU A 152 52.03 6.53 -18.85
CA GLU A 152 52.68 7.56 -19.68
C GLU A 152 53.59 8.57 -18.95
N LEU A 153 54.76 8.10 -18.53
CA LEU A 153 56.08 8.39 -19.14
C LEU A 153 57.16 7.49 -18.54
#